data_AF-A0A141FD66-F1
#
_entry.id   AF-A0A141FD66-F1
#
_cell.length_a   1.000
_cell.length_b   1.000
_cell.length_c   1.000
_cell.angle_alpha   90.00
_cell.angle_beta   90.00
_cell.angle_gamma   90.00
#
_symmetry.space_group_name_H-M   'P 1'
#
loop_
_entity.id
_entity.type
_entity.pdbx_description
1 polymer ?
#
loop_
_entity_poly.entity_id
_entity_poly.type
_entity_poly.pdbx_seq_one_letter_code
_entity_poly.pdbx_strand_id
1 'polypeptide(L)' 'FVENSFPLNFSMYCTQIQDHDYICELSDCLSRINYTCIDLSVDIWLYISNNLLKLKMIKAEVGSSTMP' A
#
# COMPACT_ATOMS: atom_id res chain seq x y z
N PHE A 1 -25.13 23.08 5.18
CA PHE A 1 -24.72 22.76 6.56
C PHE A 1 -23.52 21.82 6.57
N VAL A 2 -23.64 20.60 6.00
CA VAL A 2 -22.55 19.61 5.98
C VAL A 2 -21.26 20.19 5.37
N GLU A 3 -21.29 20.70 4.14
CA GLU A 3 -20.11 21.26 3.45
C GLU A 3 -19.55 22.54 4.09
N ASN A 4 -20.39 23.32 4.77
CA ASN A 4 -19.96 24.59 5.39
C ASN A 4 -19.36 24.37 6.78
N SER A 5 -19.75 23.30 7.47
CA SER A 5 -19.29 22.95 8.82
C SER A 5 -18.21 21.88 8.81
N PHE A 6 -18.16 21.05 7.76
CA PHE A 6 -17.23 19.93 7.61
C PHE A 6 -16.61 19.94 6.21
N PRO A 7 -15.33 19.56 6.07
CA PRO A 7 -14.66 19.45 4.78
C PRO A 7 -15.06 18.14 4.07
N LEU A 8 -16.36 17.95 3.84
CA LEU A 8 -16.93 16.76 3.21
C LEU A 8 -17.88 17.18 2.09
N ASN A 9 -17.81 16.49 0.96
CA ASN A 9 -18.76 16.66 -0.14
C ASN A 9 -20.04 15.91 0.18
N PHE A 10 -21.19 16.55 0.01
CA PHE A 10 -22.47 15.94 0.31
C PHE A 10 -22.98 15.06 -0.85
N SER A 11 -23.35 13.80 -0.56
CA SER A 11 -24.04 12.95 -1.54
C SER A 11 -25.55 13.21 -1.48
N MET A 12 -26.12 13.65 -2.61
CA MET A 12 -27.54 14.02 -2.70
C MET A 12 -28.49 12.81 -2.72
N TYR A 13 -28.00 11.66 -3.16
CA TYR A 13 -28.80 10.46 -3.38
C TYR A 13 -28.21 9.30 -2.58
N CYS A 14 -28.75 9.08 -1.39
CA CYS A 14 -28.43 7.92 -0.56
C CYS A 14 -29.70 7.38 0.08
N THR A 15 -29.62 6.16 0.62
CA THR A 15 -30.72 5.59 1.43
C THR A 15 -30.47 5.95 2.90
N GLN A 16 -30.83 5.07 3.84
CA GLN A 16 -30.46 5.23 5.25
C GLN A 16 -28.93 5.32 5.44
N ILE A 17 -28.17 4.65 4.57
CA ILE A 17 -26.71 4.68 4.54
C ILE A 17 -26.20 5.29 3.24
N GLN A 18 -24.94 5.74 3.28
CA GLN A 18 -24.22 6.24 2.12
C GLN A 18 -23.90 5.07 1.14
N ASP A 19 -23.78 5.36 -0.16
CA ASP A 19 -23.56 4.35 -1.21
C ASP A 19 -22.20 3.62 -1.13
N HIS A 20 -21.23 4.20 -0.40
CA HIS A 20 -19.87 3.73 -0.22
C HIS A 20 -19.03 3.60 -1.51
N ASP A 21 -19.50 4.15 -2.64
CA ASP A 21 -18.81 4.05 -3.93
C ASP A 21 -17.43 4.73 -3.89
N TYR A 22 -17.32 5.88 -3.22
CA TYR A 22 -16.02 6.55 -3.06
C TYR A 22 -15.01 5.70 -2.27
N ILE A 23 -15.46 4.87 -1.33
CA ILE A 23 -14.59 3.98 -0.55
C ILE A 23 -14.12 2.83 -1.44
N CYS A 24 -15.01 2.28 -2.27
CA CYS A 24 -14.67 1.27 -3.26
C CYS A 24 -13.63 1.81 -4.25
N GLU A 25 -13.87 2.97 -4.85
CA GLU A 25 -12.94 3.61 -5.78
C GLU A 25 -11.56 3.89 -5.16
N LEU A 26 -11.55 4.41 -3.92
CA LEU A 26 -10.31 4.66 -3.18
C LEU A 26 -9.56 3.35 -2.89
N SER A 27 -10.26 2.32 -2.45
CA SER A 27 -9.69 1.01 -2.14
C SER A 27 -9.13 0.33 -3.39
N ASP A 28 -9.82 0.45 -4.52
CA ASP A 28 -9.36 -0.05 -5.81
C ASP A 28 -8.13 0.71 -6.32
N CYS A 29 -8.05 2.02 -6.09
CA CYS A 29 -6.83 2.77 -6.39
C CYS A 29 -5.66 2.30 -5.53
N LEU A 30 -5.89 2.13 -4.23
CA LEU A 30 -4.88 1.65 -3.29
C LEU A 30 -4.42 0.22 -3.63
N SER A 31 -5.34 -0.66 -4.03
CA SER A 31 -5.00 -2.04 -4.41
C SER A 31 -4.09 -2.07 -5.63
N ARG A 32 -4.34 -1.25 -6.66
CA ARG A 32 -3.46 -1.14 -7.84
C ARG A 32 -2.07 -0.63 -7.51
N ILE A 33 -1.98 0.35 -6.60
CA ILE A 33 -0.69 0.84 -6.09
C ILE A 33 0.05 -0.30 -5.38
N ASN A 34 -0.65 -1.02 -4.50
CA ASN A 34 -0.07 -2.15 -3.77
C ASN A 34 0.41 -3.24 -4.71
N TYR A 35 -0.34 -3.58 -5.77
CA TYR A 35 0.11 -4.54 -6.77
C TYR A 35 1.41 -4.11 -7.44
N THR A 36 1.55 -2.83 -7.78
CA THR A 36 2.80 -2.29 -8.35
C THR A 36 3.96 -2.40 -7.36
N CYS A 37 3.72 -2.10 -6.08
CA CYS A 37 4.73 -2.24 -5.03
C CYS A 37 5.11 -3.70 -4.76
N ILE A 38 4.15 -4.62 -4.84
CA ILE A 38 4.39 -6.06 -4.70
C ILE A 38 5.27 -6.54 -5.86
N ASP A 39 4.95 -6.16 -7.10
CA ASP A 39 5.73 -6.51 -8.28
C ASP A 39 7.19 -6.04 -8.14
N LEU A 40 7.38 -4.77 -7.78
CA LEU A 40 8.70 -4.21 -7.47
C LEU A 40 9.42 -5.01 -6.35
N SER A 41 8.71 -5.37 -5.29
CA SER A 41 9.29 -6.10 -4.16
C SER A 41 9.74 -7.50 -4.57
N VAL A 42 8.95 -8.17 -5.40
CA VAL A 42 9.29 -9.49 -5.97
C VAL A 42 10.50 -9.38 -6.89
N ASP A 43 10.56 -8.38 -7.76
CA ASP A 43 11.71 -8.13 -8.63
C ASP A 43 12.99 -7.88 -7.84
N ILE A 44 12.94 -7.01 -6.83
CA ILE A 44 14.10 -6.73 -5.96
C ILE A 44 14.55 -8.02 -5.26
N TRP A 45 13.61 -8.82 -4.75
CA TRP A 45 13.92 -10.09 -4.11
C TRP A 45 14.58 -11.08 -5.09
N LEU A 46 14.08 -11.18 -6.32
CA LEU A 46 14.67 -12.02 -7.37
C LEU A 46 16.08 -11.53 -7.76
N TYR A 47 16.29 -10.23 -7.88
CA TYR A 47 17.61 -9.66 -8.18
C TYR A 47 18.63 -9.90 -7.07
N ILE A 48 18.22 -9.82 -5.80
CA ILE A 48 19.08 -10.19 -4.66
C ILE A 48 19.41 -11.69 -4.71
N SER A 49 18.39 -12.53 -4.94
CA SER A 49 18.54 -13.99 -5.00
C SER A 49 19.47 -14.44 -6.14
N ASN A 50 19.45 -13.73 -7.27
CA ASN A 50 20.33 -13.96 -8.41
C ASN A 50 21.70 -13.26 -8.28
N ASN A 51 22.03 -12.67 -7.12
CA ASN A 51 23.27 -11.93 -6.86
C ASN A 51 23.53 -10.74 -7.82
N LEU A 52 22.49 -10.20 -8.45
CA LEU A 52 22.56 -8.98 -9.28
C LEU A 52 22.63 -7.74 -8.39
N LEU A 53 21.93 -7.75 -7.26
CA LEU A 53 21.95 -6.73 -6.23
C LEU A 53 22.43 -7.32 -4.89
N LYS A 54 23.08 -6.51 -4.05
CA LYS A 54 23.50 -6.89 -2.69
C LYS A 54 23.01 -5.87 -1.67
N LEU A 55 22.60 -6.37 -0.51
CA LEU A 55 22.18 -5.55 0.63
C LEU A 55 23.41 -4.92 1.31
N LYS A 56 23.28 -3.67 1.75
CA LYS A 56 24.30 -2.99 2.55
C LYS A 56 24.24 -3.53 3.98
N MET A 57 25.32 -4.13 4.44
CA MET A 57 25.41 -4.67 5.81
C MET A 57 25.61 -3.56 6.85
N ILE A 58 24.82 -3.61 7.91
CA ILE A 58 24.98 -2.78 9.11
C ILE A 58 25.43 -3.70 10.25
N LYS A 59 26.53 -3.35 10.93
CA LYS A 59 27.24 -4.25 11.87
C LYS A 59 26.39 -4.79 13.04
N ALA A 60 25.31 -4.10 13.40
CA ALA A 60 24.44 -4.49 14.51
C ALA A 60 23.23 -5.33 14.08
N GLU A 61 23.01 -5.52 12.78
CA GLU A 61 21.88 -6.27 12.26
C GLU A 61 22.22 -7.75 12.14
N VAL A 62 21.29 -8.61 12.57
CA VAL A 62 21.41 -10.07 12.49
C VAL A 62 20.46 -10.57 11.40
N GLY A 63 21.00 -11.19 10.35
CA GLY A 63 20.20 -11.71 9.24
C GLY A 63 19.49 -13.02 9.56
N SER A 64 20.15 -13.91 10.28
CA SER A 64 19.59 -15.20 10.73
C SER A 64 20.04 -15.50 12.16
N SER A 65 19.16 -16.09 12.96
CA SER A 65 19.47 -16.46 14.35
C SER A 65 20.44 -17.64 14.46
N THR A 66 20.58 -18.44 13.39
CA THR A 66 21.39 -19.68 13.39
C THR A 66 22.46 -19.71 12.31
N MET A 67 22.32 -18.89 11.26
CA MET A 67 23.31 -18.79 10.19
C MET A 67 24.10 -17.49 10.38
N PRO A 68 25.42 -17.59 10.62
CA PRO A 68 26.28 -16.42 10.78
C PRO A 68 26.43 -15.61 9.49
#